data_AF-A0A6M0BWS2-F1
#
_entry.id   AF-A0A6M0BWS2-F1
#
_cell.length_a   1.000
_cell.length_b   1.000
_cell.length_c   1.000
_cell.angle_alpha   90.00
_cell.angle_beta   90.00
_cell.angle_gamma   90.00
#
_symmetry.space_group_name_H-M   'P 1'
#
loop_
_entity.id
_entity.type
_entity.pdbx_description
1 polymer ?
#
loop_
_entity_poly.entity_id
_entity_poly.type
_entity_poly.pdbx_seq_one_letter_code
_entity_poly.pdbx_strand_id
1 'polypeptide(L)'
;MLAQLVAKAQKAPRKSIERGKILTQLICTIQKSELLSHLDKSQFPEGLYEDAMQKLLQEVCWNIDLYDPANGAVTSWVQSKFAKFLNVELGV
;
A
#
# COMPACT_ATOMS: atom_id res chain seq x y z
N MET A 1 -9.68 -9.02 -5.23
CA MET A 1 -10.21 -7.82 -4.52
C MET A 1 -9.34 -6.58 -4.75
N LEU A 2 -8.06 -6.55 -4.34
CA LEU A 2 -7.19 -5.36 -4.44
C LEU A 2 -7.05 -4.79 -5.86
N ALA A 3 -6.80 -5.64 -6.86
CA ALA A 3 -6.70 -5.22 -8.26
C ALA A 3 -7.97 -4.50 -8.77
N GLN A 4 -9.15 -4.92 -8.32
CA GLN A 4 -10.41 -4.27 -8.69
C GLN A 4 -10.54 -2.89 -8.05
N LEU A 5 -10.13 -2.74 -6.78
CA LEU A 5 -10.13 -1.44 -6.10
C LEU A 5 -9.14 -0.46 -6.74
N VAL A 6 -7.95 -0.95 -7.12
CA VAL A 6 -6.96 -0.14 -7.86
C VAL A 6 -7.52 0.32 -9.20
N ALA A 7 -8.07 -0.59 -10.01
CA ALA A 7 -8.65 -0.24 -11.30
C ALA A 7 -9.83 0.76 -11.15
N LYS A 8 -10.67 0.60 -10.13
CA LYS A 8 -11.75 1.55 -9.83
C LYS A 8 -11.20 2.93 -9.42
N ALA A 9 -10.17 2.98 -8.57
CA ALA A 9 -9.56 4.22 -8.14
C ALA A 9 -8.93 4.98 -9.32
N GLN A 10 -8.22 4.28 -10.22
CA GLN A 10 -7.62 4.85 -11.43
C GLN A 10 -8.66 5.43 -12.40
N LYS A 11 -9.82 4.78 -12.51
CA LYS A 11 -10.94 5.25 -13.36
C LYS A 11 -11.71 6.43 -12.77
N ALA A 12 -11.78 6.53 -11.44
CA ALA A 12 -12.50 7.60 -10.77
C ALA A 12 -11.76 8.95 -10.93
N PRO A 13 -12.48 10.08 -11.16
CA PRO A 13 -11.85 11.39 -11.29
C PRO A 13 -10.99 11.75 -10.09
N ARG A 14 -9.83 12.38 -10.36
CA ARG A 14 -8.92 12.87 -9.31
C ARG A 14 -9.67 13.83 -8.38
N LYS A 15 -9.40 13.71 -7.07
CA LYS A 15 -10.02 14.51 -6.00
C LYS A 15 -11.55 14.36 -5.85
N SER A 16 -12.17 13.39 -6.51
CA SER A 16 -13.61 13.11 -6.31
C SER A 16 -13.87 12.39 -4.98
N ILE A 17 -15.06 12.60 -4.43
CA ILE A 17 -15.53 11.89 -3.22
C ILE A 17 -15.56 10.37 -3.46
N GLU A 18 -15.95 9.95 -4.66
CA GLU A 18 -15.96 8.55 -5.07
C GLU A 18 -14.56 7.95 -4.99
N ARG A 19 -13.57 8.62 -5.58
CA ARG A 19 -12.17 8.18 -5.51
C ARG A 19 -11.69 8.09 -4.07
N GLY A 20 -12.03 9.08 -3.24
CA GLY A 20 -11.74 9.05 -1.80
C GLY A 20 -12.28 7.78 -1.12
N LYS A 21 -13.56 7.45 -1.35
CA LYS A 21 -14.18 6.22 -0.80
C LYS A 21 -13.48 4.95 -1.25
N ILE A 22 -13.13 4.85 -2.53
CA ILE A 22 -12.44 3.68 -3.09
C ILE A 22 -11.03 3.55 -2.49
N LEU A 23 -10.29 4.66 -2.37
CA LEU A 23 -8.97 4.68 -1.75
C LEU A 23 -9.02 4.28 -0.27
N THR A 24 -10.01 4.76 0.49
CA THR A 24 -10.23 4.32 1.87
C THR A 24 -10.48 2.81 1.93
N GLN A 25 -11.34 2.28 1.05
CA GLN A 25 -11.60 0.84 1.01
C GLN A 25 -10.34 0.05 0.65
N LEU A 26 -9.51 0.55 -0.28
CA LEU A 26 -8.24 -0.07 -0.64
C LEU A 26 -7.28 -0.11 0.54
N ILE A 27 -7.08 1.01 1.23
CA ILE A 27 -6.23 1.10 2.43
C ILE A 27 -6.70 0.12 3.51
N CYS A 28 -8.00 0.13 3.84
CA CYS A 28 -8.54 -0.78 4.85
C CYS A 28 -8.36 -2.25 4.44
N THR A 29 -8.45 -2.55 3.14
CA THR A 29 -8.22 -3.91 2.63
C THR A 29 -6.75 -4.31 2.77
N ILE A 30 -5.80 -3.41 2.49
CA ILE A 30 -4.37 -3.66 2.68
C ILE A 30 -4.06 -3.90 4.17
N GLN A 31 -4.54 -3.03 5.06
CA GLN A 31 -4.29 -3.13 6.51
C GLN A 31 -4.86 -4.41 7.13
N LYS A 32 -6.03 -4.86 6.66
CA LYS A 32 -6.69 -6.09 7.15
C LYS A 32 -6.17 -7.35 6.46
N SER A 33 -5.40 -7.22 5.39
CA SER A 33 -4.87 -8.37 4.67
C SER A 33 -3.65 -8.94 5.38
N GLU A 34 -3.46 -10.25 5.26
CA GLU A 34 -2.25 -10.93 5.70
C GLU A 34 -1.07 -10.73 4.73
N LEU A 35 -1.12 -9.71 3.84
CA LEU A 35 -0.05 -9.49 2.86
C LEU A 35 1.32 -9.24 3.49
N LEU A 36 1.32 -8.65 4.67
CA LEU A 36 2.51 -8.29 5.42
C LEU A 36 2.67 -9.16 6.68
N SER A 37 1.85 -10.20 6.86
CA SER A 37 1.88 -11.05 8.06
C SER A 37 3.17 -11.84 8.23
N HIS A 38 3.90 -12.07 7.14
CA HIS A 38 5.23 -12.70 7.16
C HIS A 38 6.31 -11.80 7.78
N LEU A 39 6.04 -10.50 7.94
CA LEU A 39 6.92 -9.56 8.62
C LEU A 39 6.44 -9.44 10.06
N ASP A 40 7.05 -10.23 10.94
CA ASP A 40 6.75 -10.18 12.37
C ASP A 40 7.19 -8.81 12.92
N LYS A 41 6.21 -8.04 13.39
CA LYS A 41 6.42 -6.71 13.96
C LYS A 41 7.48 -6.69 15.05
N SER A 42 7.60 -7.78 15.81
CA SER A 42 8.57 -7.88 16.93
C SER A 42 10.03 -7.89 16.46
N GLN A 43 10.27 -8.11 15.17
CA GLN A 43 11.62 -8.07 14.58
C GLN A 43 12.10 -6.65 14.28
N PHE A 44 11.23 -5.65 14.43
CA PHE A 44 11.55 -4.25 14.13
C PHE A 44 11.60 -3.41 15.42
N PRO A 45 12.42 -2.34 15.44
CA PRO A 45 12.35 -1.32 16.48
C PRO A 45 10.93 -0.80 16.69
N GLU A 46 10.62 -0.40 17.92
CA GLU A 46 9.32 0.16 18.28
C GLU A 46 8.96 1.33 17.35
N GLY A 47 7.75 1.30 16.79
CA GLY A 47 7.22 2.34 15.89
C GLY A 47 7.65 2.21 14.43
N LEU A 48 8.73 1.48 14.12
CA LEU A 48 9.22 1.39 12.74
C LEU A 48 8.20 0.76 11.78
N TYR A 49 7.56 -0.33 12.21
CA TYR A 49 6.56 -1.00 11.39
C TYR A 49 5.37 -0.07 11.10
N GLU A 50 4.90 0.65 12.12
CA GLU A 50 3.81 1.61 12.03
C GLU A 50 4.18 2.77 11.08
N ASP A 51 5.39 3.29 11.16
CA ASP A 51 5.89 4.36 10.28
C ASP A 51 5.99 3.90 8.82
N ALA A 52 6.56 2.72 8.59
CA ALA A 52 6.62 2.11 7.26
C ALA A 52 5.21 1.86 6.70
N MET A 53 4.25 1.50 7.56
CA MET A 53 2.86 1.29 7.15
C MET A 53 2.21 2.61 6.73
N GLN A 54 2.41 3.69 7.49
CA GLN A 54 1.89 5.00 7.10
C GLN A 54 2.44 5.46 5.75
N LYS A 55 3.76 5.29 5.52
CA LYS A 55 4.40 5.61 4.24
C LYS A 55 3.86 4.77 3.10
N LEU A 56 3.62 3.48 3.33
CA LEU A 56 3.00 2.59 2.35
C LEU A 56 1.61 3.06 1.93
N LEU A 57 0.75 3.40 2.88
CA LEU A 57 -0.62 3.83 2.58
C LEU A 57 -0.63 5.15 1.81
N GLN A 58 0.27 6.07 2.17
CA GLN A 58 0.47 7.33 1.47
C GLN A 58 0.97 7.13 0.04
N GLU A 59 1.98 6.27 -0.15
CA GLU A 59 2.51 5.89 -1.46
C GLU A 59 1.42 5.28 -2.35
N VAL A 60 0.63 4.37 -1.80
CA VAL A 60 -0.50 3.77 -2.52
C VAL A 60 -1.49 4.83 -2.95
N CYS A 61 -1.89 5.75 -2.06
CA CYS A 61 -2.84 6.81 -2.41
C CYS A 61 -2.34 7.77 -3.49
N TRP A 62 -1.08 8.19 -3.41
CA TRP A 62 -0.51 9.18 -4.32
C TRP A 62 -0.13 8.59 -5.67
N ASN A 63 0.39 7.36 -5.67
CA ASN A 63 0.96 6.74 -6.86
C ASN A 63 0.06 5.66 -7.47
N ILE A 64 -1.20 5.56 -7.06
CA ILE A 64 -2.13 4.57 -7.62
C ILE A 64 -2.32 4.70 -9.14
N ASP A 65 -2.23 5.91 -9.69
CA ASP A 65 -2.33 6.15 -11.13
C ASP A 65 -1.10 5.64 -11.90
N LEU A 66 0.02 5.43 -11.21
CA LEU A 66 1.28 4.92 -11.78
C LEU A 66 1.38 3.39 -11.69
N TYR A 67 0.48 2.73 -10.96
CA TYR A 67 0.46 1.27 -10.92
C TYR A 67 0.07 0.71 -12.30
N ASP A 68 0.94 -0.10 -12.85
CA ASP A 68 0.71 -0.83 -14.10
C ASP A 68 0.61 -2.34 -13.80
N PRO A 69 -0.55 -2.98 -14.06
CA PRO A 69 -0.72 -4.41 -13.84
C PRO A 69 0.21 -5.29 -14.69
N ALA A 70 0.82 -4.78 -15.77
CA ALA A 70 1.81 -5.50 -16.55
C ALA A 70 3.12 -5.74 -15.76
N ASN A 71 3.41 -4.91 -14.75
CA ASN A 71 4.61 -5.02 -13.91
C ASN A 71 4.46 -5.99 -12.72
N GLY A 72 3.28 -6.61 -12.56
CA GLY A 72 3.03 -7.60 -11.51
C GLY A 72 1.75 -7.34 -10.74
N ALA A 73 1.48 -8.21 -9.75
CA ALA A 73 0.29 -8.11 -8.93
C ALA A 73 0.36 -6.94 -7.94
N VAL A 74 -0.79 -6.34 -7.62
CA VAL A 74 -0.93 -5.28 -6.58
C VAL A 74 -0.29 -5.72 -5.27
N THR A 75 -0.40 -7.00 -4.91
CA THR A 75 0.17 -7.57 -3.69
C THR A 75 1.70 -7.47 -3.69
N SER A 76 2.35 -7.87 -4.78
CA SER A 76 3.81 -7.79 -4.93
C SER A 76 4.29 -6.34 -4.96
N TRP A 77 3.54 -5.45 -5.59
CA TRP A 77 3.82 -4.02 -5.58
C TRP A 77 3.77 -3.44 -4.16
N VAL A 78 2.70 -3.73 -3.40
CA VAL A 78 2.53 -3.28 -2.01
C VAL A 78 3.64 -3.83 -1.11
N GLN A 79 3.95 -5.12 -1.22
CA GLN A 79 5.04 -5.75 -0.46
C GLN A 79 6.41 -5.14 -0.79
N SER A 80 6.70 -4.92 -2.07
CA SER A 80 7.95 -4.29 -2.52
C SER A 80 8.11 -2.87 -1.97
N LYS A 81 7.04 -2.07 -1.98
CA LYS A 81 7.04 -0.72 -1.40
C LYS A 81 7.26 -0.75 0.11
N PHE A 82 6.57 -1.65 0.81
CA PHE A 82 6.72 -1.79 2.26
C PHE A 82 8.14 -2.19 2.66
N ALA A 83 8.71 -3.20 1.98
CA ALA A 83 10.10 -3.62 2.20
C ALA A 83 11.08 -2.47 1.95
N LYS A 84 10.86 -1.66 0.90
CA LYS A 84 11.67 -0.46 0.64
C LYS A 84 11.62 0.52 1.82
N PHE A 85 10.45 0.75 2.41
CA PHE A 85 10.33 1.67 3.55
C PHE A 85 11.00 1.13 4.81
N LEU A 86 10.90 -0.18 5.08
CA LEU A 86 11.63 -0.81 6.18
C LEU A 86 13.15 -0.70 5.99
N ASN A 87 13.67 -0.97 4.79
CA ASN A 87 15.10 -0.93 4.51
C ASN A 87 15.70 0.49 4.62
N VAL A 88 14.98 1.50 4.13
CA VAL A 88 15.41 2.91 4.24
C VAL A 88 15.60 3.33 5.70
N GLU A 89 14.70 2.90 6.58
CA GLU A 89 14.77 3.23 8.01
C GLU A 89 15.80 2.38 8.77
N LEU A 90 16.05 1.17 8.31
CA LEU A 90 17.10 0.29 8.85
C LEU A 90 18.51 0.66 8.33
N GLY A 91 18.61 1.55 7.34
CA GLY A 91 19.88 1.99 6.77
C GLY A 91 20.60 0.92 5.93
N VAL A 92 19.86 0.00 5.32
CA VAL A 92 20.36 -1.13 4.51
C VAL A 92 19.85 -1.13 3.07
#